data_AF-A0A1I2LPK7-F1
#
_entry.id   AF-A0A1I2LPK7-F1
#
_cell.length_a   1.000
_cell.length_b   1.000
_cell.length_c   1.000
_cell.angle_alpha   90.00
_cell.angle_beta   90.00
_cell.angle_gamma   90.00
#
_symmetry.space_group_name_H-M   'P 1'
#
loop_
_entity.id
_entity.type
_entity.pdbx_description
1 polymer ?
#
loop_
_entity_poly.entity_id
_entity_poly.type
_entity_poly.pdbx_seq_one_letter_code
_entity_poly.pdbx_strand_id
1 'polypeptide(L)'
;MHDYIRERTIKIGRYFVETQHTVRAIAKEFGVSKSTVHKDLTERLPEINPELANKVKEILEYHKSIRHLRGGEATRIKYKRQRPKAEEKKRETTTTI
;
A
#
# COMPACT_ATOMS: atom_id res chain seq x y z
N MET A 1 9.81 26.41 -1.34
CA MET A 1 9.80 24.96 -1.68
C MET A 1 11.07 24.67 -2.45
N HIS A 2 11.95 23.78 -1.98
CA HIS A 2 13.14 23.42 -2.75
C HIS A 2 12.75 22.63 -4.01
N ASP A 3 13.43 22.87 -5.13
CA ASP A 3 13.10 22.27 -6.42
C ASP A 3 13.13 20.73 -6.40
N TYR A 4 14.05 20.14 -5.61
CA TYR A 4 14.12 18.69 -5.42
C TYR A 4 12.84 18.08 -4.83
N ILE A 5 12.12 18.80 -3.97
CA ILE A 5 10.86 18.32 -3.38
C ILE A 5 9.77 18.36 -4.44
N ARG A 6 9.73 19.43 -5.26
CA ARG A 6 8.74 19.58 -6.33
C ARG A 6 8.85 18.44 -7.33
N GLU A 7 10.05 18.16 -7.82
CA GLU A 7 10.30 17.06 -8.76
C GLU A 7 9.96 15.70 -8.17
N ARG A 8 10.36 15.45 -6.90
CA ARG A 8 10.01 14.21 -6.21
C ARG A 8 8.49 14.04 -6.12
N THR A 9 7.76 15.07 -5.72
CA THR A 9 6.31 15.03 -5.56
C THR A 9 5.61 14.70 -6.89
N ILE A 10 6.05 15.32 -8.00
CA ILE A 10 5.50 14.99 -9.33
C ILE A 10 5.81 13.54 -9.71
N LYS A 11 7.05 13.08 -9.50
CA LYS A 11 7.47 11.71 -9.84
C LYS A 11 6.67 10.67 -9.06
N ILE A 12 6.50 10.87 -7.75
CA ILE A 12 5.67 10.01 -6.90
C ILE A 12 4.21 10.05 -7.37
N GLY A 13 3.66 11.23 -7.66
CA GLY A 13 2.27 11.38 -8.13
C GLY A 13 1.99 10.62 -9.43
N ARG A 14 2.89 10.74 -10.43
CA ARG A 14 2.75 10.03 -11.71
C ARG A 14 2.83 8.52 -11.51
N TYR A 15 3.86 8.07 -10.81
CA TYR A 15 4.05 6.65 -10.52
C TYR A 15 2.88 6.05 -9.71
N PHE A 16 2.29 6.83 -8.80
CA PHE A 16 1.11 6.44 -8.03
C PHE A 16 -0.10 6.18 -8.93
N VAL A 17 -0.34 7.05 -9.91
CA VAL A 17 -1.45 6.90 -10.86
C VAL A 17 -1.20 5.73 -11.82
N GLU A 18 0.04 5.56 -12.30
CA GLU A 18 0.42 4.48 -13.23
C GLU A 18 0.32 3.09 -12.58
N THR A 19 0.85 2.93 -11.36
CA THR A 19 0.87 1.62 -10.69
C THR A 19 -0.38 1.31 -9.91
N GLN A 20 -1.15 2.34 -9.51
CA GLN A 20 -2.29 2.22 -8.60
C GLN A 20 -1.93 1.45 -7.32
N HIS A 21 -0.66 1.49 -6.91
CA HIS A 21 -0.19 0.83 -5.71
C HIS A 21 -0.62 1.57 -4.44
N THR A 22 -0.54 0.89 -3.29
CA THR A 22 -0.80 1.56 -2.01
C THR A 22 0.33 2.50 -1.65
N VAL A 23 0.02 3.55 -0.87
CA VAL A 23 1.01 4.48 -0.30
C VAL A 23 2.16 3.73 0.40
N ARG A 24 1.89 2.57 1.03
CA ARG A 24 2.90 1.77 1.73
C ARG A 24 3.86 1.05 0.76
N ALA A 25 3.37 0.62 -0.39
CA ALA A 25 4.21 -0.02 -1.41
C ALA A 25 5.13 1.02 -2.06
N ILE A 26 4.56 2.16 -2.47
CA ILE A 26 5.31 3.27 -3.06
C ILE A 26 6.35 3.83 -2.10
N ALA A 27 6.02 3.96 -0.81
CA ALA A 27 6.99 4.35 0.21
C ALA A 27 8.23 3.43 0.24
N LYS A 28 8.06 2.12 0.09
CA LYS A 28 9.18 1.17 0.04
C LYS A 28 10.02 1.33 -1.22
N GLU A 29 9.38 1.51 -2.37
CA GLU A 29 10.08 1.63 -3.66
C GLU A 29 10.87 2.93 -3.77
N PHE A 30 10.35 4.03 -3.22
CA PHE A 30 11.02 5.33 -3.23
C PHE A 30 11.96 5.55 -2.03
N GLY A 31 12.10 4.56 -1.14
CA GLY A 31 12.98 4.64 0.03
C GLY A 31 12.59 5.74 1.03
N VAL A 32 11.31 6.11 1.10
CA VAL A 32 10.80 7.18 1.97
C VAL A 32 9.76 6.65 2.94
N SER A 33 9.44 7.43 3.98
CA SER A 33 8.39 7.03 4.92
C SER A 33 7.00 7.15 4.29
N LYS A 34 6.05 6.32 4.74
CA LYS A 34 4.63 6.42 4.37
C LYS A 34 4.09 7.84 4.62
N SER A 35 4.46 8.47 5.74
CA SER A 35 3.99 9.82 6.08
C SER A 35 4.52 10.86 5.10
N THR A 36 5.78 10.71 4.66
CA THR A 36 6.39 11.57 3.64
C THR A 36 5.63 11.48 2.32
N VAL A 37 5.35 10.27 1.83
CA VAL A 37 4.56 10.07 0.61
C VAL A 37 3.16 10.66 0.75
N HIS A 38 2.51 10.47 1.91
CA HIS A 38 1.18 11.02 2.13
C HIS A 38 1.19 12.56 2.08
N LYS A 39 2.11 13.22 2.80
CA LYS A 39 2.25 14.68 2.75
C LYS A 39 2.56 15.18 1.34
N ASP A 40 3.45 14.48 0.62
CA ASP A 40 3.77 14.82 -0.76
C ASP A 40 2.54 14.76 -1.67
N LEU A 41 1.70 13.73 -1.53
CA LEU A 41 0.52 13.53 -2.38
C LEU A 41 -0.69 14.39 -1.98
N THR A 42 -0.94 14.61 -0.69
CA THR A 42 -2.17 15.28 -0.23
C THR A 42 -2.01 16.76 0.08
N GLU A 43 -0.81 17.21 0.44
CA GLU A 43 -0.55 18.62 0.79
C GLU A 43 0.22 19.32 -0.33
N ARG A 44 1.31 18.72 -0.82
CA ARG A 44 2.23 19.38 -1.77
C ARG A 44 1.80 19.25 -3.23
N LEU A 45 1.32 18.07 -3.64
CA LEU A 45 0.94 17.81 -5.03
C LEU A 45 -0.19 18.74 -5.52
N PRO A 46 -1.25 19.05 -4.75
CA PRO A 46 -2.28 20.00 -5.17
C PRO A 46 -1.74 21.40 -5.51
N GLU A 47 -0.73 21.87 -4.77
CA GLU A 47 -0.09 23.17 -5.02
C GLU A 47 0.76 23.19 -6.29
N ILE A 48 1.29 22.02 -6.69
CA ILE A 48 2.21 21.89 -7.84
C ILE A 48 1.47 21.49 -9.12
N ASN A 49 0.58 20.49 -9.02
CA ASN A 49 -0.19 19.95 -10.13
C ASN A 49 -1.58 19.46 -9.63
N PRO A 50 -2.61 20.32 -9.67
CA PRO A 50 -3.93 19.99 -9.17
C PRO A 50 -4.63 18.88 -9.97
N GLU A 51 -4.38 18.79 -11.28
CA GLU A 51 -4.96 17.75 -12.13
C GLU A 51 -4.47 16.36 -11.73
N LEU A 52 -3.15 16.22 -11.50
CA LEU A 52 -2.55 14.98 -11.03
C LEU A 52 -3.01 14.64 -9.61
N ALA A 53 -3.17 15.64 -8.75
CA ALA A 53 -3.68 15.44 -7.40
C ALA A 53 -5.11 14.86 -7.38
N ASN A 54 -5.98 15.29 -8.29
CA ASN A 54 -7.34 14.74 -8.41
C ASN A 54 -7.32 13.25 -8.76
N LYS A 55 -6.50 12.83 -9.73
CA LYS A 55 -6.32 11.41 -10.10
C LYS A 55 -5.81 10.57 -8.92
N VAL A 56 -4.84 11.11 -8.18
CA VAL A 56 -4.32 10.47 -6.96
C VAL A 56 -5.42 10.33 -5.90
N LYS A 57 -6.25 11.36 -5.71
CA LYS A 57 -7.34 11.36 -4.73
C LYS A 57 -8.36 10.26 -5.01
N GLU A 58 -8.76 10.07 -6.26
CA GLU A 58 -9.70 9.01 -6.66
C GLU A 58 -9.17 7.62 -6.31
N ILE A 59 -7.90 7.34 -6.62
CA ILE A 59 -7.25 6.06 -6.29
C ILE A 59 -7.12 5.88 -4.77
N LEU A 60 -6.84 6.95 -4.02
CA LEU A 60 -6.79 6.90 -2.55
C LEU A 60 -8.17 6.59 -1.95
N GLU A 61 -9.24 7.15 -2.51
CA GLU A 61 -10.62 6.88 -2.08
C GLU A 61 -11.03 5.44 -2.39
N TYR A 62 -10.71 4.94 -3.59
CA TYR A 62 -10.89 3.54 -3.94
C TYR A 62 -10.16 2.61 -2.94
N HIS A 63 -8.91 2.92 -2.61
CA HIS A 63 -8.17 2.14 -1.62
C HIS A 63 -8.75 2.20 -0.21
N LYS A 64 -9.42 3.30 0.16
CA LYS A 64 -10.14 3.40 1.45
C LYS A 64 -11.39 2.53 1.42
N SER A 65 -12.15 2.52 0.32
CA SER A 65 -13.38 1.74 0.21
C SER A 65 -13.11 0.24 0.32
N ILE A 66 -12.05 -0.28 -0.31
CA ILE A 66 -11.69 -1.71 -0.25
C ILE A 66 -10.82 -2.10 0.96
N ARG A 67 -10.49 -1.15 1.86
CA ARG A 67 -9.55 -1.41 2.97
C ARG A 67 -10.01 -2.55 3.88
N HIS A 68 -11.31 -2.67 4.11
CA HIS A 68 -11.87 -3.70 4.98
C HIS A 68 -11.62 -5.12 4.43
N LEU A 69 -11.73 -5.32 3.12
CA LEU A 69 -11.42 -6.58 2.44
C LEU A 69 -9.94 -6.95 2.65
N ARG A 70 -9.04 -6.00 2.38
CA ARG A 70 -7.60 -6.16 2.59
C ARG A 70 -7.25 -6.43 4.06
N GLY A 71 -7.95 -5.78 4.99
CA GLY A 71 -7.79 -5.98 6.43
C GLY A 71 -8.16 -7.40 6.87
N GLY A 72 -9.27 -7.93 6.35
CA GLY A 72 -9.67 -9.33 6.58
C GLY A 72 -8.63 -10.32 6.08
N GLU A 73 -8.10 -10.11 4.87
CA GLU A 73 -7.03 -10.94 4.32
C GLU A 73 -5.74 -10.86 5.13
N ALA A 74 -5.33 -9.67 5.57
CA ALA A 74 -4.14 -9.48 6.38
C ALA A 74 -4.23 -10.26 7.70
N THR A 75 -5.38 -10.23 8.36
CA THR A 75 -5.66 -11.02 9.56
C THR A 75 -5.59 -12.51 9.26
N ARG A 76 -6.26 -12.98 8.21
CA ARG A 76 -6.22 -14.40 7.78
C ARG A 76 -4.78 -14.87 7.52
N ILE A 77 -3.96 -14.07 6.84
CA ILE A 77 -2.55 -14.39 6.55
C ILE A 77 -1.73 -14.43 7.83
N LYS A 78 -1.92 -13.47 8.76
CA LYS A 78 -1.25 -13.45 10.06
C LYS A 78 -1.48 -14.75 10.83
N TYR A 79 -2.73 -15.19 10.96
CA TYR A 79 -3.07 -16.41 11.70
C TYR A 79 -2.67 -17.70 10.95
N LYS A 80 -2.75 -17.73 9.61
CA LYS A 80 -2.20 -18.87 8.83
C LYS A 80 -0.69 -19.02 9.01
N ARG A 81 0.06 -17.92 9.08
CA ARG A 81 1.51 -17.94 9.32
C ARG A 81 1.86 -18.25 10.78
N GLN A 82 0.95 -18.01 11.72
CA GLN A 82 1.12 -18.29 13.14
C GLN A 82 0.61 -19.66 13.57
N ARG A 83 -0.06 -20.42 12.70
CA ARG A 83 -0.38 -21.83 12.97
C ARG A 83 0.94 -22.59 13.20
N PRO A 84 1.17 -23.17 14.39
CA PRO A 84 2.30 -24.07 14.58
C PRO A 84 2.15 -25.23 13.59
N LYS A 85 3.23 -25.62 12.91
CA LYS A 85 3.33 -26.81 12.02
C LYS A 85 2.93 -28.14 12.69
N ALA A 86 2.45 -28.13 13.93
CA ALA A 86 2.09 -29.30 14.73
C ALA A 86 0.81 -30.00 14.26
N GLU A 87 -0.09 -29.33 13.53
CA GLU A 87 -1.33 -29.96 13.04
C GLU A 87 -1.22 -30.64 11.67
N GLU A 88 -0.19 -30.33 10.89
CA GLU A 88 -0.03 -30.89 9.54
C GLU A 88 0.48 -32.35 9.60
N LYS A 89 1.26 -32.71 10.63
CA LYS A 89 1.72 -34.10 10.86
C LYS A 89 0.65 -35.07 11.36
N LYS A 90 -0.48 -34.60 11.91
CA LYS A 90 -1.52 -35.50 12.45
C LYS A 90 -2.47 -36.05 11.37
N ARG A 91 -2.51 -35.45 10.17
CA ARG A 91 -3.42 -35.88 9.10
C ARG A 91 -2.83 -36.97 8.20
N GLU A 92 -1.51 -37.10 8.14
CA GLU A 92 -0.85 -38.16 7.35
C GLU A 92 -0.81 -39.51 8.07
N THR A 93 -0.89 -39.53 9.40
CA THR A 93 -0.81 -40.78 10.19
C THR A 93 -2.14 -41.52 10.40
N THR A 94 -3.28 -40.97 9.98
CA THR A 94 -4.61 -41.60 10.22
C THR A 94 -5.18 -42.32 8.97
N THR A 95 -4.45 -42.36 7.85
CA THR A 95 -4.88 -43.10 6.64
C THR A 95 -4.13 -44.42 6.45
N THR A 96 -3.38 -44.88 7.45
CA THR A 96 -2.81 -46.23 7.47
C THR A 96 -3.01 -46.83 8.84
N ILE A 97 -4.14 -47.52 8.99
CA ILE A 97 -4.40 -48.81 9.67
C ILE A 97 -5.92 -49.02 9.62
#